data_AF-A0A6J6AYR4-F1
#
_entry.id   AF-A0A6J6AYR4-F1
#
_cell.length_a   1.000
_cell.length_b   1.000
_cell.length_c   1.000
_cell.angle_alpha   90.00
_cell.angle_beta   90.00
_cell.angle_gamma   90.00
#
_symmetry.space_group_name_H-M   'P 1'
#
loop_
_entity.id
_entity.type
_entity.pdbx_description
1 polymer ?
#
loop_
_entity_poly.entity_id
_entity_poly.type
_entity_poly.pdbx_seq_one_letter_code
_entity_poly.pdbx_strand_id
1 'polypeptide(L)'
;MMTNDSHALRLARVRLRTLISTQSADLEIQHLEVAEFGSAVGVVSRNIAWVLLTSRHEFGLGPAMIWALRNGATSLNIFTEHNSGDLARRASFFNFDIDVYKIASDLTVTPALSLPGALPIKEISAADESFADFIRSSGAEVTREHGVLAGEVCGLEVCRVVHDDTDTAVVESRLEIGVGTHDRETFQLLHGRTATIESLRKVVEEVASKRIAGANPHPLNQLGRERLLRHLTCVSPHLVDAISLQSVAPPMPRANLKDQVPCCALGNSRSGKSLVAIFSIGIDPDVISFGADARQAIDDQAELIFVSPQRDIVPAIAQLAELLFIPARFAGCNLLDAPTRGRD
;
A
#
# COMPACT_ATOMS: atom_id res chain seq x y z
N MET A 1 16.85 12.64 23.12
CA MET A 1 15.88 11.94 22.25
C MET A 1 15.05 10.90 23.01
N MET A 2 15.62 10.12 23.95
CA MET A 2 14.87 9.11 24.74
C MET A 2 13.81 9.63 25.73
N THR A 3 13.83 10.90 26.12
CA THR A 3 12.88 11.47 27.10
C THR A 3 11.52 11.82 26.50
N ASN A 4 11.45 12.12 25.20
CA ASN A 4 10.23 12.57 24.54
C ASN A 4 9.30 11.40 24.19
N ASP A 5 9.88 10.28 23.74
CA ASP A 5 9.13 9.06 23.42
C ASP A 5 8.47 8.45 24.67
N SER A 6 9.19 8.44 25.80
CA SER A 6 8.64 7.99 27.09
C SER A 6 7.44 8.83 27.58
N HIS A 7 7.43 10.13 27.24
CA HIS A 7 6.32 11.02 27.58
C HIS A 7 5.12 10.82 26.66
N ALA A 8 5.34 10.77 25.35
CA ALA A 8 4.29 10.53 24.36
C ALA A 8 3.57 9.20 24.60
N LEU A 9 4.32 8.14 24.89
CA LEU A 9 3.78 6.82 25.21
C LEU A 9 2.96 6.82 26.50
N ARG A 10 3.46 7.48 27.55
CA ARG A 10 2.71 7.62 28.81
C ARG A 10 1.38 8.35 28.58
N LEU A 11 1.38 9.39 27.76
CA LEU A 11 0.17 10.11 27.38
C LEU A 11 -0.80 9.24 26.59
N ALA A 12 -0.31 8.45 25.63
CA ALA A 12 -1.13 7.52 24.84
C ALA A 12 -1.79 6.46 25.74
N ARG A 13 -1.06 5.91 26.72
CA ARG A 13 -1.62 4.94 27.69
C ARG A 13 -2.73 5.55 28.55
N VAL A 14 -2.52 6.77 29.06
CA VAL A 14 -3.55 7.50 29.82
C VAL A 14 -4.76 7.78 28.94
N ARG A 15 -4.53 8.25 27.71
CA ARG A 15 -5.58 8.57 26.75
C ARG A 15 -6.43 7.35 26.41
N LEU A 16 -5.82 6.20 26.10
CA LEU A 16 -6.54 4.95 25.83
C LEU A 16 -7.48 4.60 26.99
N ARG A 17 -6.99 4.68 28.24
CA ARG A 17 -7.83 4.38 29.41
C ARG A 17 -9.02 5.32 29.49
N THR A 18 -8.80 6.62 29.31
CA THR A 18 -9.91 7.59 29.34
C THR A 18 -10.94 7.33 28.25
N LEU A 19 -10.52 7.00 27.02
CA LEU A 19 -11.41 6.68 25.90
C LEU A 19 -12.24 5.40 26.16
N ILE A 20 -11.64 4.39 26.78
CA ILE A 20 -12.38 3.18 27.16
C ILE A 20 -13.42 3.51 28.24
N SER A 21 -13.06 4.28 29.27
CA SER A 21 -13.99 4.67 30.33
C SER A 21 -15.18 5.48 29.82
N THR A 22 -15.02 6.28 28.75
CA THR A 22 -16.15 7.00 28.12
C THR A 22 -17.05 6.08 27.29
N GLN A 23 -16.52 4.98 26.75
CA GLN A 23 -17.31 4.00 25.99
C GLN A 23 -17.96 2.92 26.86
N SER A 24 -17.32 2.56 27.97
CA SER A 24 -17.80 1.52 28.87
C SER A 24 -17.37 1.83 30.30
N ALA A 25 -18.28 2.47 31.05
CA ALA A 25 -18.05 2.88 32.43
C ALA A 25 -17.84 1.70 33.40
N ASP A 26 -18.32 0.51 33.05
CA ASP A 26 -18.29 -0.70 33.90
C ASP A 26 -17.02 -1.55 33.75
N LEU A 27 -16.06 -1.11 32.93
CA LEU A 27 -14.79 -1.81 32.74
C LEU A 27 -13.73 -1.29 33.72
N GLU A 28 -13.35 -2.13 34.69
CA GLU A 28 -12.20 -1.87 35.56
C GLU A 28 -10.88 -2.07 34.80
N ILE A 29 -10.40 -0.99 34.15
CA ILE A 29 -9.19 -0.99 33.31
C ILE A 29 -8.01 -0.25 33.95
N GLN A 30 -8.20 0.35 35.13
CA GLN A 30 -7.17 1.16 35.80
C GLN A 30 -5.93 0.35 36.17
N HIS A 31 -6.12 -0.93 36.50
CA HIS A 31 -5.06 -1.86 36.89
C HIS A 31 -4.51 -2.71 35.74
N LEU A 32 -5.14 -2.66 34.57
CA LEU A 32 -4.69 -3.46 33.44
C LEU A 32 -3.43 -2.86 32.80
N GLU A 33 -2.49 -3.72 32.45
CA GLU A 33 -1.27 -3.35 31.77
C GLU A 33 -1.60 -2.96 30.31
N VAL A 34 -1.19 -1.74 29.93
CA VAL A 34 -1.31 -1.26 28.55
C VAL A 34 -0.03 -1.64 27.82
N ALA A 35 -0.17 -2.49 26.80
CA ALA A 35 0.92 -2.92 25.94
C ALA A 35 1.13 -1.95 24.78
N GLU A 36 2.36 -1.90 24.28
CA GLU A 36 2.76 -1.10 23.12
C GLU A 36 3.12 -2.04 21.97
N PHE A 37 2.69 -1.71 20.76
CA PHE A 37 3.03 -2.48 19.57
C PHE A 37 2.91 -1.60 18.32
N GLY A 38 3.96 -1.58 17.50
CA GLY A 38 4.01 -0.73 16.31
C GLY A 38 3.70 0.73 16.64
N SER A 39 2.73 1.31 15.92
CA SER A 39 2.24 2.67 16.12
C SER A 39 0.99 2.72 17.01
N ALA A 40 0.80 1.77 17.94
CA ALA A 40 -0.41 1.68 18.75
C ALA A 40 -0.13 1.28 20.21
N VAL A 41 -1.12 1.56 21.06
CA VAL A 41 -1.20 1.06 22.43
C VAL A 41 -2.50 0.29 22.61
N GLY A 42 -2.49 -0.77 23.41
CA GLY A 42 -3.67 -1.60 23.59
C GLY A 42 -3.78 -2.26 24.95
N VAL A 43 -5.01 -2.59 25.33
CA VAL A 43 -5.34 -3.36 26.54
C VAL A 43 -6.44 -4.36 26.22
N VAL A 44 -6.36 -5.57 26.79
CA VAL A 44 -7.43 -6.58 26.69
C VAL A 44 -8.17 -6.65 28.00
N SER A 45 -9.50 -6.55 27.96
CA SER A 45 -10.38 -6.73 29.11
C SER A 45 -11.58 -7.55 28.71
N ARG A 46 -11.90 -8.60 29.48
CA ARG A 46 -13.03 -9.52 29.21
C ARG A 46 -13.06 -10.04 27.75
N ASN A 47 -11.90 -10.42 27.22
CA ASN A 47 -11.70 -10.86 25.82
C ASN A 47 -11.99 -9.80 24.75
N ILE A 48 -12.12 -8.52 25.11
CA ILE A 48 -12.24 -7.42 24.15
C ILE A 48 -10.91 -6.69 24.11
N ALA A 49 -10.31 -6.59 22.93
CA ALA A 49 -9.12 -5.78 22.70
C ALA A 49 -9.54 -4.32 22.47
N TRP A 50 -8.92 -3.39 23.19
CA TRP A 50 -9.11 -1.95 23.01
C TRP A 50 -7.79 -1.34 22.59
N VAL A 51 -7.77 -0.70 21.42
CA VAL A 51 -6.54 -0.20 20.78
C VAL A 51 -6.69 1.27 20.43
N LEU A 52 -5.66 2.06 20.71
CA LEU A 52 -5.52 3.44 20.24
C LEU A 52 -4.38 3.49 19.23
N LEU A 53 -4.68 3.90 18.00
CA LEU A 53 -3.66 4.22 16.99
C LEU A 53 -3.05 5.58 17.32
N THR A 54 -1.72 5.62 17.41
CA THR A 54 -0.96 6.84 17.76
C THR A 54 -0.29 7.49 16.56
N SER A 55 -0.10 6.74 15.47
CA SER A 55 0.35 7.24 14.17
C SER A 55 0.03 6.20 13.08
N ARG A 56 0.33 6.51 11.81
CA ARG A 56 0.10 5.62 10.65
C ARG A 56 -1.32 5.05 10.65
N HIS A 57 -2.32 5.93 10.76
CA HIS A 57 -3.74 5.58 10.93
C HIS A 57 -4.29 4.77 9.75
N GLU A 58 -3.63 4.82 8.61
CA GLU A 58 -3.91 4.07 7.40
C GLU A 58 -3.34 2.62 7.41
N PHE A 59 -2.43 2.30 8.34
CA PHE A 59 -1.73 1.02 8.50
C PHE A 59 -1.72 0.54 9.97
N GLY A 60 -2.88 0.62 10.63
CA GLY A 60 -3.03 0.23 12.04
C GLY A 60 -3.90 -1.01 12.27
N LEU A 61 -4.63 -1.49 11.26
CA LEU A 61 -5.63 -2.56 11.43
C LEU A 61 -4.95 -3.92 11.60
N GLY A 62 -4.04 -4.26 10.68
CA GLY A 62 -3.32 -5.53 10.72
C GLY A 62 -2.55 -5.75 12.03
N PRO A 63 -1.74 -4.78 12.50
CA PRO A 63 -1.03 -4.90 13.78
C PRO A 63 -1.99 -5.04 14.97
N ALA A 64 -3.10 -4.29 14.99
CA ALA A 64 -4.11 -4.36 16.05
C ALA A 64 -4.79 -5.74 16.08
N MET A 65 -5.14 -6.31 14.93
CA MET A 65 -5.72 -7.64 14.84
C MET A 65 -4.74 -8.73 15.28
N ILE A 66 -3.48 -8.70 14.82
CA ILE A 66 -2.45 -9.67 15.25
C ILE A 66 -2.28 -9.60 16.78
N TRP A 67 -2.23 -8.40 17.33
CA TRP A 67 -2.09 -8.22 18.77
C TRP A 67 -3.32 -8.72 19.53
N ALA A 68 -4.54 -8.41 19.07
CA ALA A 68 -5.78 -8.88 19.67
C ALA A 68 -5.85 -10.42 19.70
N LEU A 69 -5.58 -11.08 18.57
CA LEU A 69 -5.60 -12.54 18.44
C LEU A 69 -4.56 -13.22 19.35
N ARG A 70 -3.34 -12.67 19.40
CA ARG A 70 -2.28 -13.18 20.30
C ARG A 70 -2.64 -13.11 21.78
N ASN A 71 -3.50 -12.16 22.16
CA ASN A 71 -3.98 -11.99 23.52
C ASN A 71 -5.35 -12.66 23.76
N GLY A 72 -5.81 -13.52 22.85
CA GLY A 72 -7.06 -14.28 23.01
C GLY A 72 -8.33 -13.44 22.98
N ALA A 73 -8.28 -12.23 22.40
CA ALA A 73 -9.45 -11.40 22.25
C ALA A 73 -10.40 -11.96 21.17
N THR A 74 -11.70 -11.86 21.43
CA THR A 74 -12.78 -12.29 20.53
C THR A 74 -13.38 -11.13 19.74
N SER A 75 -13.10 -9.89 20.14
CA SER A 75 -13.45 -8.67 19.42
C SER A 75 -12.40 -7.57 19.63
N LEU A 76 -12.43 -6.54 18.77
CA LEU A 76 -11.45 -5.46 18.74
C LEU A 76 -12.12 -4.10 18.52
N ASN A 77 -11.88 -3.18 19.45
CA ASN A 77 -12.29 -1.78 19.36
C ASN A 77 -11.05 -0.92 19.05
N ILE A 78 -11.09 -0.17 17.95
CA ILE A 78 -9.99 0.70 17.51
C ILE A 78 -10.40 2.17 17.59
N PHE A 79 -9.63 2.97 18.32
CA PHE A 79 -9.73 4.42 18.34
C PHE A 79 -8.71 5.04 17.39
N THR A 80 -9.14 5.99 16.58
CA THR A 80 -8.28 6.71 15.65
C THR A 80 -8.72 8.16 15.43
N GLU A 81 -7.77 9.08 15.30
CA GLU A 81 -8.05 10.50 14.99
C GLU A 81 -8.27 10.72 13.49
N HIS A 82 -7.57 9.94 12.67
CA HIS A 82 -7.56 10.06 11.22
C HIS A 82 -8.01 8.77 10.56
N ASN A 83 -8.43 8.86 9.29
CA ASN A 83 -8.70 7.72 8.42
C ASN A 83 -9.75 6.71 8.94
N SER A 84 -10.60 7.11 9.88
CA SER A 84 -11.55 6.19 10.54
C SER A 84 -12.53 5.52 9.59
N GLY A 85 -12.97 6.22 8.54
CA GLY A 85 -13.92 5.67 7.57
C GLY A 85 -13.33 4.59 6.65
N ASP A 86 -12.08 4.77 6.19
CA ASP A 86 -11.35 3.74 5.44
C ASP A 86 -10.98 2.55 6.34
N LEU A 87 -10.62 2.82 7.60
CA LEU A 87 -10.32 1.79 8.57
C LEU A 87 -11.56 0.94 8.89
N ALA A 88 -12.73 1.57 9.09
CA ALA A 88 -14.01 0.89 9.30
C ALA A 88 -14.43 0.05 8.09
N ARG A 89 -14.27 0.58 6.88
CA ARG A 89 -14.51 -0.17 5.65
C ARG A 89 -13.58 -1.38 5.52
N ARG A 90 -12.29 -1.22 5.82
CA ARG A 90 -11.33 -2.33 5.78
C ARG A 90 -11.60 -3.38 6.85
N ALA A 91 -12.07 -2.97 8.03
CA ALA A 91 -12.47 -3.86 9.09
C ALA A 91 -13.65 -4.77 8.68
N SER A 92 -14.60 -4.27 7.88
CA SER A 92 -15.76 -5.06 7.44
C SER A 92 -15.44 -6.24 6.50
N PHE A 93 -14.20 -6.37 6.05
CA PHE A 93 -13.78 -7.53 5.24
C PHE A 93 -13.49 -8.78 6.06
N PHE A 94 -13.41 -8.65 7.39
CA PHE A 94 -13.03 -9.73 8.29
C PHE A 94 -14.24 -10.30 9.04
N ASN A 95 -14.27 -11.64 9.13
CA ASN A 95 -15.08 -12.41 10.06
C ASN A 95 -14.46 -12.38 11.48
N PHE A 96 -14.28 -11.16 11.99
CA PHE A 96 -13.83 -10.86 13.35
C PHE A 96 -14.54 -9.58 13.78
N ASP A 97 -15.07 -9.56 15.01
CA ASP A 97 -15.88 -8.43 15.48
C ASP A 97 -14.98 -7.22 15.74
N ILE A 98 -15.08 -6.20 14.88
CA ILE A 98 -14.21 -5.03 14.87
C ILE A 98 -15.05 -3.75 14.81
N ASP A 99 -15.00 -2.96 15.87
CA ASP A 99 -15.58 -1.62 15.90
C ASP A 99 -14.50 -0.55 15.78
N VAL A 100 -14.72 0.41 14.88
CA VAL A 100 -13.82 1.55 14.70
C VAL A 100 -14.49 2.82 15.21
N TYR A 101 -13.77 3.59 16.02
CA TYR A 101 -14.23 4.83 16.60
C TYR A 101 -13.35 6.00 16.16
N LYS A 102 -13.98 7.03 15.62
CA LYS A 102 -13.33 8.31 15.33
C LYS A 102 -13.23 9.13 16.62
N ILE A 103 -12.03 9.63 16.91
CA ILE A 103 -11.82 10.64 17.96
C ILE A 103 -12.05 12.02 17.31
N ALA A 104 -13.18 12.67 17.64
CA ALA A 104 -13.56 13.96 17.07
C ALA A 104 -12.91 15.15 17.78
N SER A 105 -12.71 15.02 19.09
CA SER A 105 -11.93 15.89 19.97
C SER A 105 -11.31 15.02 21.07
N ASP A 106 -10.46 15.59 21.93
CA ASP A 106 -9.58 14.84 22.85
C ASP A 106 -10.19 13.60 23.52
N LEU A 107 -11.48 13.66 23.93
CA LEU A 107 -12.20 12.56 24.58
C LEU A 107 -13.54 12.17 23.93
N THR A 108 -14.01 12.92 22.92
CA THR A 108 -15.28 12.63 22.25
C THR A 108 -15.03 11.63 21.14
N VAL A 109 -15.66 10.46 21.26
CA VAL A 109 -15.59 9.41 20.23
C VAL A 109 -16.96 9.13 19.64
N THR A 110 -16.96 8.84 18.35
CA THR A 110 -18.16 8.44 17.61
C THR A 110 -17.85 7.20 16.80
N PRO A 111 -18.78 6.22 16.69
CA PRO A 111 -18.63 5.11 15.75
C PRO A 111 -18.31 5.64 14.36
N ALA A 112 -17.31 5.06 13.71
CA ALA A 112 -16.91 5.42 12.37
C ALA A 112 -17.90 4.80 11.37
N LEU A 113 -18.42 5.63 10.46
CA LEU A 113 -19.16 5.13 9.32
C LEU A 113 -18.15 4.69 8.25
N SER A 114 -18.30 3.45 7.76
CA SER A 114 -17.52 2.94 6.64
C SER A 114 -17.71 3.83 5.42
N LEU A 115 -16.62 4.36 4.87
CA LEU A 115 -16.66 5.05 3.58
C LEU A 115 -16.91 4.03 2.46
N PRO A 116 -17.40 4.44 1.28
CA PRO A 116 -17.39 3.58 0.10
C PRO A 116 -15.96 3.23 -0.34
N GLY A 117 -15.77 2.04 -0.94
CA GLY A 117 -14.44 1.52 -1.29
C GLY A 117 -13.76 2.14 -2.50
N ALA A 118 -14.52 2.74 -3.41
CA ALA A 118 -13.96 3.36 -4.59
C ALA A 118 -13.66 4.85 -4.31
N LEU A 119 -12.38 5.21 -4.20
CA LEU A 119 -12.00 6.57 -4.60
C LEU A 119 -12.48 6.74 -6.04
N PRO A 120 -13.15 7.87 -6.39
CA PRO A 120 -13.53 8.12 -7.77
C PRO A 120 -12.29 7.94 -8.64
N ILE A 121 -12.38 7.09 -9.66
CA ILE A 121 -11.30 6.93 -10.62
C ILE A 121 -11.09 8.29 -11.26
N LYS A 122 -9.97 8.93 -10.92
CA LYS A 122 -9.60 10.18 -11.58
C LYS A 122 -9.18 9.82 -12.99
N GLU A 123 -10.00 10.19 -13.96
CA GLU A 123 -9.71 9.99 -15.36
C GLU A 123 -8.45 10.78 -15.76
N ILE A 124 -7.71 10.22 -16.72
CA ILE A 124 -6.57 10.90 -17.34
C ILE A 124 -7.14 11.90 -18.35
N SER A 125 -6.69 13.15 -18.29
CA SER A 125 -7.15 14.16 -19.24
C SER A 125 -6.67 13.84 -20.66
N ALA A 126 -7.40 14.29 -21.69
CA ALA A 126 -6.96 14.12 -23.07
C ALA A 126 -5.59 14.80 -23.34
N ALA A 127 -5.29 15.88 -22.61
CA ALA A 127 -4.00 16.56 -22.68
C ALA A 127 -2.87 15.67 -22.13
N ASP A 128 -3.07 15.03 -20.98
CA ASP A 128 -2.09 14.10 -20.42
C ASP A 128 -1.91 12.88 -21.32
N GLU A 129 -3.02 12.32 -21.82
CA GLU A 129 -3.03 11.13 -22.66
C GLU A 129 -2.22 11.32 -23.96
N SER A 130 -2.07 12.57 -24.43
CA SER A 130 -1.23 12.90 -25.60
C SER A 130 0.25 12.52 -25.42
N PHE A 131 0.73 12.37 -24.19
CA PHE A 131 2.11 11.93 -23.90
C PHE A 131 2.28 10.40 -23.96
N ALA A 132 1.21 9.61 -24.08
CA ALA A 132 1.32 8.16 -24.03
C ALA A 132 2.22 7.58 -25.13
N ASP A 133 2.09 8.06 -26.37
CA ASP A 133 2.93 7.59 -27.48
C ASP A 133 4.38 8.08 -27.38
N PHE A 134 4.59 9.26 -26.81
CA PHE A 134 5.93 9.77 -26.50
C PHE A 134 6.64 8.82 -25.51
N ILE A 135 5.94 8.42 -24.44
CA ILE A 135 6.46 7.49 -23.42
C ILE A 135 6.75 6.13 -24.06
N ARG A 136 5.82 5.56 -24.83
CA ARG A 136 6.05 4.26 -25.52
C ARG A 136 7.25 4.31 -26.47
N SER A 137 7.40 5.39 -27.22
CA SER A 137 8.48 5.57 -28.20
C SER A 137 9.88 5.70 -27.57
N SER A 138 9.94 5.96 -26.26
CA SER A 138 11.18 5.94 -25.48
C SER A 138 11.58 4.54 -24.99
N GLY A 139 10.67 3.57 -25.04
CA GLY A 139 10.85 2.21 -24.51
C GLY A 139 10.28 1.97 -23.10
N ALA A 140 9.64 2.98 -22.49
CA ALA A 140 8.96 2.83 -21.20
C ALA A 140 7.54 2.26 -21.35
N GLU A 141 7.08 1.55 -20.31
CA GLU A 141 5.69 1.08 -20.18
C GLU A 141 4.80 2.22 -19.66
N VAL A 142 3.63 2.44 -20.28
CA VAL A 142 2.72 3.51 -19.86
C VAL A 142 1.79 3.04 -18.76
N THR A 143 1.78 3.74 -17.63
CA THR A 143 0.89 3.47 -16.50
C THR A 143 -0.09 4.62 -16.25
N ARG A 144 -1.29 4.27 -15.81
CA ARG A 144 -2.38 5.21 -15.47
C ARG A 144 -2.86 4.89 -14.07
N GLU A 145 -2.42 5.67 -13.09
CA GLU A 145 -2.77 5.45 -11.68
C GLU A 145 -3.26 6.76 -11.08
N HIS A 146 -4.47 6.76 -10.51
CA HIS A 146 -5.05 7.90 -9.77
C HIS A 146 -5.00 9.25 -10.51
N GLY A 147 -5.31 9.24 -11.82
CA GLY A 147 -5.30 10.46 -12.64
C GLY A 147 -3.91 10.96 -13.00
N VAL A 148 -2.89 10.10 -12.90
CA VAL A 148 -1.52 10.39 -13.32
C VAL A 148 -1.11 9.44 -14.43
N LEU A 149 -0.66 10.02 -15.56
CA LEU A 149 0.00 9.28 -16.62
C LEU A 149 1.51 9.27 -16.34
N ALA A 150 2.11 8.08 -16.34
CA ALA A 150 3.53 7.89 -16.06
C ALA A 150 4.16 6.85 -16.98
N GLY A 151 5.50 6.87 -17.06
CA GLY A 151 6.30 5.85 -17.72
C GLY A 151 7.10 5.05 -16.71
N GLU A 152 7.04 3.72 -16.82
CA GLU A 152 7.75 2.79 -15.96
C GLU A 152 8.78 1.95 -16.72
N VAL A 153 9.86 1.58 -16.02
CA VAL A 153 10.84 0.58 -16.46
C VAL A 153 10.97 -0.47 -15.37
N CYS A 154 10.58 -1.71 -15.66
CA CYS A 154 10.56 -2.81 -14.69
C CYS A 154 9.86 -2.42 -13.37
N GLY A 155 8.72 -1.72 -13.49
CA GLY A 155 7.93 -1.24 -12.35
C GLY A 155 8.47 0.02 -11.65
N LEU A 156 9.53 0.67 -12.15
CA LEU A 156 10.03 1.95 -11.60
C LEU A 156 9.60 3.12 -12.46
N GLU A 157 8.92 4.08 -11.88
CA GLU A 157 8.58 5.35 -12.54
C GLU A 157 9.85 6.10 -12.95
N VAL A 158 9.97 6.41 -14.24
CA VAL A 158 11.08 7.18 -14.84
C VAL A 158 10.62 8.48 -15.46
N CYS A 159 9.31 8.66 -15.65
CA CYS A 159 8.71 9.92 -16.03
C CYS A 159 7.25 9.99 -15.59
N ARG A 160 6.74 11.22 -15.45
CA ARG A 160 5.38 11.51 -15.02
C ARG A 160 4.86 12.77 -15.70
N VAL A 161 3.60 12.76 -16.11
CA VAL A 161 2.90 13.97 -16.51
C VAL A 161 2.47 14.74 -15.27
N VAL A 162 2.87 16.00 -15.19
CA VAL A 162 2.53 16.95 -14.15
C VAL A 162 1.80 18.14 -14.75
N HIS A 163 1.21 18.93 -13.88
CA HIS A 163 0.44 20.11 -14.21
C HIS A 163 1.12 21.30 -13.55
N ASP A 164 1.50 22.31 -14.33
CA ASP A 164 2.02 23.56 -13.76
C ASP A 164 0.81 24.36 -13.20
N ASP A 165 0.85 24.67 -11.91
CA ASP A 165 -0.12 25.57 -11.27
C ASP A 165 0.32 27.01 -11.55
N THR A 166 -0.01 27.50 -12.74
CA THR A 166 0.21 28.91 -13.09
C THR A 166 -1.00 29.73 -12.68
N ASP A 167 -0.79 30.98 -12.22
CA ASP A 167 -1.86 31.97 -11.96
C ASP A 167 -2.77 32.22 -13.19
N THR A 168 -2.37 31.74 -14.37
CA THR A 168 -3.21 31.68 -15.56
C THR A 168 -4.12 30.47 -15.50
N ALA A 169 -5.43 30.67 -15.69
CA ALA A 169 -6.49 29.64 -15.61
C ALA A 169 -6.35 28.43 -16.57
N VAL A 170 -5.24 28.33 -17.32
CA VAL A 170 -4.90 27.21 -18.19
C VAL A 170 -3.88 26.35 -17.47
N VAL A 171 -4.27 25.13 -17.13
CA VAL A 171 -3.37 24.12 -16.59
C VAL A 171 -2.68 23.42 -17.76
N GLU A 172 -1.38 23.67 -17.94
CA GLU A 172 -0.60 23.00 -18.99
C GLU A 172 -0.01 21.67 -18.48
N SER A 173 -0.26 20.59 -19.22
CA SER A 173 0.34 19.28 -18.97
C SER A 173 1.79 19.26 -19.48
N ARG A 174 2.70 18.79 -18.63
CA ARG A 174 4.13 18.68 -18.94
C ARG A 174 4.67 17.33 -18.49
N LEU A 175 5.55 16.74 -19.30
CA LEU A 175 6.25 15.51 -18.91
C LEU A 175 7.54 15.84 -18.16
N GLU A 176 7.69 15.30 -16.95
CA GLU A 176 8.92 15.35 -16.17
C GLU A 176 9.65 14.01 -16.23
N ILE A 177 10.96 14.05 -16.49
CA ILE A 177 11.83 12.86 -16.59
C ILE A 177 12.68 12.78 -15.33
N GLY A 178 12.75 11.60 -14.72
CA GLY A 178 13.55 11.31 -13.53
C GLY A 178 12.88 10.30 -12.59
N VAL A 179 13.69 9.65 -11.76
CA VAL A 179 13.26 8.68 -10.75
C VAL A 179 12.94 9.40 -9.43
N GLY A 180 11.67 9.72 -9.23
CA GLY A 180 11.19 10.44 -8.05
C GLY A 180 11.38 11.97 -8.13
N THR A 181 10.89 12.70 -7.13
CA THR A 181 10.76 14.17 -7.20
C THR A 181 12.10 14.89 -7.32
N HIS A 182 13.08 14.59 -6.46
CA HIS A 182 14.38 15.28 -6.50
C HIS A 182 15.16 15.04 -7.79
N ASP A 183 15.04 13.83 -8.38
CA ASP A 183 15.70 13.52 -9.64
C ASP A 183 15.04 14.29 -10.79
N ARG A 184 13.71 14.37 -10.81
CA ARG A 184 12.95 15.18 -11.79
C ARG A 184 13.27 16.67 -11.69
N GLU A 185 13.44 17.20 -10.49
CA GLU A 185 13.88 18.59 -10.26
C GLU A 185 15.29 18.81 -10.79
N THR A 186 16.22 17.90 -10.47
CA THR A 186 17.62 17.97 -10.92
C THR A 186 17.71 17.86 -12.44
N PHE A 187 16.94 16.96 -13.05
CA PHE A 187 16.89 16.78 -14.48
C PHE A 187 16.47 18.08 -15.20
N GLN A 188 15.45 18.76 -14.67
CA GLN A 188 14.97 20.03 -15.22
C GLN A 188 16.00 21.15 -15.12
N LEU A 189 16.77 21.22 -14.04
CA LEU A 189 17.84 22.21 -13.88
C LEU A 189 18.95 22.01 -14.92
N LEU A 190 19.23 20.77 -15.30
CA LEU A 190 20.31 20.42 -16.23
C LEU A 190 19.89 20.48 -17.71
N HIS A 191 18.64 20.11 -18.02
CA HIS A 191 18.18 19.91 -19.41
C HIS A 191 17.04 20.86 -19.82
N GLY A 192 16.55 21.70 -18.90
CA GLY A 192 15.39 22.55 -19.11
C GLY A 192 14.05 21.82 -18.91
N ARG A 193 12.95 22.53 -19.18
CA ARG A 193 11.58 22.05 -18.94
C ARG A 193 11.01 21.19 -20.06
N THR A 194 11.60 21.23 -21.25
CA THR A 194 11.11 20.48 -22.42
C THR A 194 11.64 19.06 -22.41
N ALA A 195 10.76 18.09 -22.15
CA ALA A 195 11.10 16.68 -22.28
C ALA A 195 11.41 16.31 -23.75
N THR A 196 12.48 15.56 -23.97
CA THR A 196 12.81 14.98 -25.29
C THR A 196 12.79 13.46 -25.24
N ILE A 197 12.38 12.83 -26.34
CA ILE A 197 12.33 11.35 -26.43
C ILE A 197 13.72 10.76 -26.20
N GLU A 198 14.75 11.42 -26.72
CA GLU A 198 16.13 10.96 -26.58
C GLU A 198 16.62 11.01 -25.12
N SER A 199 16.28 12.06 -24.38
CA SER A 199 16.57 12.14 -22.95
C SER A 199 15.86 11.03 -22.17
N LEU A 200 14.58 10.78 -22.45
CA LEU A 200 13.83 9.74 -21.78
C LEU A 200 14.38 8.35 -22.11
N ARG A 201 14.75 8.10 -23.37
CA ARG A 201 15.37 6.84 -23.81
C ARG A 201 16.66 6.54 -23.04
N LYS A 202 17.52 7.53 -22.83
CA LYS A 202 18.76 7.36 -22.03
C LYS A 202 18.47 6.94 -20.59
N VAL A 203 17.48 7.57 -19.95
CA VAL A 203 17.05 7.20 -18.60
C VAL A 203 16.45 5.78 -18.59
N VAL A 204 15.65 5.42 -19.60
CA VAL A 204 15.09 4.08 -19.74
C VAL A 204 16.18 3.01 -19.85
N GLU A 205 17.18 3.22 -20.70
CA GLU A 205 18.31 2.31 -20.88
C GLU A 205 19.15 2.17 -19.60
N GLU A 206 19.43 3.29 -18.93
CA GLU A 206 20.17 3.29 -17.67
C GLU A 206 19.43 2.49 -16.60
N VAL A 207 18.14 2.78 -16.38
CA VAL A 207 17.32 2.10 -15.37
C VAL A 207 17.16 0.62 -15.68
N ALA A 208 16.89 0.25 -16.94
CA ALA A 208 16.77 -1.14 -17.37
C ALA A 208 18.06 -1.93 -17.11
N SER A 209 19.23 -1.32 -17.32
CA SER A 209 20.52 -1.97 -17.06
C SER A 209 20.78 -2.26 -15.58
N LYS A 210 20.11 -1.55 -14.67
CA LYS A 210 20.29 -1.68 -13.21
C LYS A 210 19.18 -2.48 -12.53
N ARG A 211 17.96 -2.52 -13.08
CA ARG A 211 16.79 -3.22 -12.51
C ARG A 211 16.75 -4.71 -12.87
N ILE A 212 17.85 -5.40 -12.60
CA ILE A 212 18.00 -6.83 -12.90
C ILE A 212 17.84 -7.63 -11.61
N ALA A 213 16.88 -8.56 -11.57
CA ALA A 213 16.68 -9.43 -10.42
C ALA A 213 17.96 -10.23 -10.07
N GLY A 214 18.30 -10.30 -8.78
CA GLY A 214 19.52 -10.97 -8.31
C GLY A 214 20.85 -10.29 -8.64
N ALA A 215 20.84 -9.10 -9.24
CA ALA A 215 22.05 -8.33 -9.45
C ALA A 215 22.60 -7.75 -8.14
N ASN A 216 23.86 -7.30 -8.18
CA ASN A 216 24.48 -6.59 -7.06
C ASN A 216 23.61 -5.40 -6.61
N PRO A 217 23.54 -5.11 -5.30
CA PRO A 217 22.70 -4.02 -4.80
C PRO A 217 23.01 -2.70 -5.48
N HIS A 218 21.98 -2.10 -6.09
CA HIS A 218 22.01 -0.77 -6.69
C HIS A 218 20.75 -0.01 -6.25
N PRO A 219 20.81 1.31 -5.98
CA PRO A 219 19.64 2.09 -5.55
C PRO A 219 18.43 1.89 -6.45
N LEU A 220 18.61 1.98 -7.77
CA LEU A 220 17.53 1.76 -8.75
C LEU A 220 16.91 0.36 -8.70
N ASN A 221 17.60 -0.66 -8.21
CA ASN A 221 17.06 -2.02 -8.08
C ASN A 221 16.43 -2.28 -6.69
N GLN A 222 16.66 -1.37 -5.73
CA GLN A 222 16.13 -1.46 -4.37
C GLN A 222 14.87 -0.60 -4.16
N LEU A 223 14.59 0.35 -5.07
CA LEU A 223 13.38 1.17 -5.05
C LEU A 223 12.19 0.42 -5.67
N GLY A 224 11.01 0.50 -5.03
CA GLY A 224 9.77 -0.10 -5.55
C GLY A 224 9.92 -1.60 -5.88
N ARG A 225 10.49 -2.38 -4.96
CA ARG A 225 10.78 -3.82 -5.17
C ARG A 225 9.50 -4.63 -5.38
N GLU A 226 8.40 -4.23 -4.77
CA GLU A 226 7.07 -4.79 -4.98
C GLU A 226 6.59 -4.59 -6.43
N ARG A 227 6.89 -3.43 -7.05
CA ARG A 227 6.58 -3.17 -8.46
C ARG A 227 7.51 -3.94 -9.40
N LEU A 228 8.77 -4.16 -9.00
CA LEU A 228 9.66 -5.09 -9.73
C LEU A 228 9.10 -6.51 -9.70
N LEU A 229 8.67 -6.99 -8.52
CA LEU A 229 8.05 -8.30 -8.37
C LEU A 229 6.78 -8.42 -9.22
N ARG A 230 5.92 -7.39 -9.22
CA ARG A 230 4.76 -7.30 -10.11
C ARG A 230 5.17 -7.41 -11.56
N HIS A 231 6.11 -6.60 -12.04
CA HIS A 231 6.57 -6.61 -13.42
C HIS A 231 7.04 -8.01 -13.84
N LEU A 232 7.92 -8.64 -13.06
CA LEU A 232 8.43 -9.98 -13.37
C LEU A 232 7.31 -11.04 -13.37
N THR A 233 6.33 -10.91 -12.48
CA THR A 233 5.18 -11.81 -12.43
C THR A 233 4.21 -11.56 -13.59
N CYS A 234 4.03 -10.33 -14.05
CA CYS A 234 3.26 -10.02 -15.26
C CYS A 234 3.91 -10.62 -16.52
N VAL A 235 5.25 -10.65 -16.57
CA VAL A 235 6.01 -11.35 -17.62
C VAL A 235 5.86 -12.88 -17.51
N SER A 236 5.68 -13.41 -16.30
CA SER A 236 5.56 -14.85 -16.00
C SER A 236 4.32 -15.18 -15.16
N PRO A 237 3.10 -15.00 -15.69
CA PRO A 237 1.85 -15.07 -14.90
C PRO A 237 1.57 -16.46 -14.35
N HIS A 238 2.14 -17.50 -14.97
CA HIS A 238 2.02 -18.89 -14.52
C HIS A 238 2.59 -19.14 -13.11
N LEU A 239 3.46 -18.26 -12.60
CA LEU A 239 4.01 -18.36 -11.24
C LEU A 239 2.96 -18.16 -10.14
N VAL A 240 1.82 -17.58 -10.49
CA VAL A 240 0.67 -17.34 -9.61
C VAL A 240 -0.60 -18.03 -10.12
N ASP A 241 -0.44 -19.07 -10.95
CA ASP A 241 -1.53 -19.81 -11.61
C ASP A 241 -2.42 -18.96 -12.56
N ALA A 242 -1.90 -17.81 -13.03
CA ALA A 242 -2.56 -16.96 -14.00
C ALA A 242 -2.14 -17.30 -15.45
N ILE A 243 -3.05 -17.09 -16.40
CA ILE A 243 -2.78 -17.14 -17.84
C ILE A 243 -2.28 -15.78 -18.32
N SER A 244 -2.89 -14.71 -17.82
CA SER A 244 -2.55 -13.32 -18.13
C SER A 244 -2.55 -12.51 -16.85
N LEU A 245 -1.69 -11.50 -16.78
CA LEU A 245 -1.65 -10.58 -15.67
C LEU A 245 -1.20 -9.21 -16.18
N GLN A 246 -1.90 -8.15 -15.79
CA GLN A 246 -1.59 -6.78 -16.18
C GLN A 246 -1.63 -5.85 -14.97
N SER A 247 -0.74 -4.86 -14.96
CA SER A 247 -0.72 -3.80 -13.95
C SER A 247 -2.08 -3.10 -13.86
N VAL A 248 -2.56 -2.86 -12.64
CA VAL A 248 -3.73 -2.01 -12.37
C VAL A 248 -3.47 -1.11 -11.17
N ALA A 249 -4.16 0.02 -11.12
CA ALA A 249 -4.03 0.97 -10.03
C ALA A 249 -4.44 0.33 -8.68
N PRO A 250 -3.65 0.52 -7.61
CA PRO A 250 -4.05 0.12 -6.26
C PRO A 250 -5.24 0.97 -5.75
N PRO A 251 -5.93 0.57 -4.67
CA PRO A 251 -7.05 1.34 -4.10
C PRO A 251 -6.61 2.66 -3.47
N MET A 252 -5.31 2.84 -3.19
CA MET A 252 -4.76 4.06 -2.60
C MET A 252 -3.53 4.55 -3.37
N PRO A 253 -3.41 5.87 -3.59
CA PRO A 253 -2.28 6.44 -4.30
C PRO A 253 -1.00 6.31 -3.48
N ARG A 254 0.11 6.18 -4.19
CA ARG A 254 1.44 6.30 -3.59
C ARG A 254 1.84 7.76 -3.50
N ALA A 255 2.13 8.22 -2.28
CA ALA A 255 2.61 9.58 -2.05
C ALA A 255 4.09 9.73 -2.43
N ASN A 256 4.95 8.81 -1.98
CA ASN A 256 6.39 8.86 -2.23
C ASN A 256 6.94 7.55 -2.79
N LEU A 257 8.00 7.66 -3.59
CA LEU A 257 8.70 6.50 -4.16
C LEU A 257 9.27 5.54 -3.11
N LYS A 258 9.60 6.06 -1.92
CA LYS A 258 10.17 5.28 -0.81
C LYS A 258 9.10 4.60 0.06
N ASP A 259 7.84 5.00 -0.09
CA ASP A 259 6.76 4.43 0.70
C ASP A 259 6.52 2.98 0.25
N GLN A 260 6.45 2.08 1.21
CA GLN A 260 6.11 0.68 0.97
C GLN A 260 4.60 0.56 0.83
N VAL A 261 4.08 0.90 -0.35
CA VAL A 261 2.67 0.71 -0.71
C VAL A 261 2.58 -0.53 -1.59
N PRO A 262 1.78 -1.54 -1.25
CA PRO A 262 1.59 -2.69 -2.13
C PRO A 262 1.09 -2.25 -3.52
N CYS A 263 1.39 -3.02 -4.55
CA CYS A 263 0.89 -2.75 -5.90
C CYS A 263 0.03 -3.91 -6.42
N CYS A 264 -0.81 -3.63 -7.41
CA CYS A 264 -1.84 -4.56 -7.86
C CYS A 264 -1.63 -4.97 -9.31
N ALA A 265 -2.09 -6.18 -9.63
CA ALA A 265 -2.29 -6.62 -11.01
C ALA A 265 -3.61 -7.40 -11.13
N LEU A 266 -4.26 -7.29 -12.29
CA LEU A 266 -5.48 -8.01 -12.63
C LEU A 266 -5.17 -9.06 -13.70
N GLY A 267 -5.75 -10.24 -13.56
CA GLY A 267 -5.49 -11.35 -14.46
C GLY A 267 -6.63 -12.34 -14.55
N ASN A 268 -6.40 -13.39 -15.33
CA ASN A 268 -7.32 -14.52 -15.45
C ASN A 268 -6.59 -15.79 -15.04
N SER A 269 -7.20 -16.60 -14.17
CA SER A 269 -6.68 -17.91 -13.78
C SER A 269 -6.88 -18.95 -14.89
N ARG A 270 -6.25 -20.11 -14.75
CA ARG A 270 -6.49 -21.25 -15.66
C ARG A 270 -7.94 -21.73 -15.70
N SER A 271 -8.72 -21.48 -14.65
CA SER A 271 -10.15 -21.81 -14.62
C SER A 271 -11.04 -20.73 -15.25
N GLY A 272 -10.44 -19.68 -15.83
CA GLY A 272 -11.17 -18.57 -16.45
C GLY A 272 -11.77 -17.58 -15.44
N LYS A 273 -11.39 -17.65 -14.16
CA LYS A 273 -11.83 -16.70 -13.14
C LYS A 273 -10.90 -15.49 -13.12
N SER A 274 -11.47 -14.33 -12.84
CA SER A 274 -10.70 -13.12 -12.56
C SER A 274 -9.85 -13.31 -11.31
N LEU A 275 -8.64 -12.76 -11.32
CA LEU A 275 -7.65 -12.84 -10.26
C LEU A 275 -7.08 -11.45 -9.99
N VAL A 276 -7.17 -10.98 -8.75
CA VAL A 276 -6.49 -9.79 -8.26
C VAL A 276 -5.28 -10.22 -7.47
N ALA A 277 -4.09 -9.83 -7.96
CA ALA A 277 -2.81 -10.11 -7.34
C ALA A 277 -2.26 -8.88 -6.63
N ILE A 278 -1.88 -9.04 -5.36
CA ILE A 278 -1.33 -8.00 -4.50
C ILE A 278 0.14 -8.30 -4.24
N PHE A 279 1.01 -7.34 -4.55
CA PHE A 279 2.44 -7.49 -4.42
C PHE A 279 2.97 -6.64 -3.26
N SER A 280 3.66 -7.28 -2.33
CA SER A 280 4.31 -6.63 -1.19
C SER A 280 5.70 -7.22 -0.92
N ILE A 281 6.53 -6.46 -0.22
CA ILE A 281 7.87 -6.85 0.21
C ILE A 281 8.02 -6.55 1.69
N GLY A 282 8.58 -7.49 2.44
CA GLY A 282 8.66 -7.42 3.90
C GLY A 282 7.38 -7.87 4.59
N ILE A 283 7.46 -8.01 5.91
CA ILE A 283 6.33 -8.41 6.74
C ILE A 283 5.45 -7.17 6.96
N ASP A 284 4.32 -7.12 6.26
CA ASP A 284 3.33 -6.05 6.33
C ASP A 284 1.97 -6.60 6.79
N PRO A 285 1.57 -6.40 8.07
CA PRO A 285 0.26 -6.81 8.57
C PRO A 285 -0.95 -6.21 7.85
N ASP A 286 -0.84 -5.00 7.32
CA ASP A 286 -1.97 -4.32 6.70
C ASP A 286 -2.21 -4.77 5.26
N VAL A 287 -1.27 -5.52 4.66
CA VAL A 287 -1.39 -6.04 3.29
C VAL A 287 -2.69 -6.82 3.08
N ILE A 288 -3.17 -7.52 4.11
CA ILE A 288 -4.39 -8.33 4.03
C ILE A 288 -5.63 -7.45 3.85
N SER A 289 -5.74 -6.41 4.67
CA SER A 289 -6.83 -5.43 4.57
C SER A 289 -6.75 -4.62 3.28
N PHE A 290 -5.53 -4.25 2.86
CA PHE A 290 -5.26 -3.62 1.58
C PHE A 290 -5.70 -4.50 0.41
N GLY A 291 -5.44 -5.80 0.46
CA GLY A 291 -5.79 -6.72 -0.62
C GLY A 291 -7.29 -6.95 -0.75
N ALA A 292 -7.99 -7.06 0.38
CA ALA A 292 -9.45 -7.14 0.38
C ALA A 292 -10.08 -5.86 -0.19
N ASP A 293 -9.54 -4.71 0.20
CA ASP A 293 -9.89 -3.39 -0.35
C ASP A 293 -9.66 -3.31 -1.87
N ALA A 294 -8.46 -3.71 -2.31
CA ALA A 294 -8.09 -3.73 -3.72
C ALA A 294 -8.99 -4.66 -4.55
N ARG A 295 -9.32 -5.86 -4.05
CA ARG A 295 -10.28 -6.75 -4.70
C ARG A 295 -11.62 -6.04 -4.87
N GLN A 296 -12.19 -5.48 -3.80
CA GLN A 296 -13.48 -4.78 -3.87
C GLN A 296 -13.48 -3.62 -4.88
N ALA A 297 -12.36 -2.91 -5.02
CA ALA A 297 -12.24 -1.77 -5.93
C ALA A 297 -11.99 -2.17 -7.41
N ILE A 298 -11.27 -3.26 -7.64
CA ILE A 298 -10.85 -3.71 -8.98
C ILE A 298 -11.87 -4.68 -9.57
N ASP A 299 -12.23 -5.71 -8.83
CA ASP A 299 -13.19 -6.76 -9.21
C ASP A 299 -13.61 -7.53 -7.94
N ASP A 300 -14.82 -7.27 -7.46
CA ASP A 300 -15.32 -7.81 -6.20
C ASP A 300 -15.60 -9.32 -6.22
N GLN A 301 -15.60 -9.95 -7.40
CA GLN A 301 -15.75 -11.39 -7.59
C GLN A 301 -14.43 -12.11 -7.87
N ALA A 302 -13.32 -11.37 -7.96
CA ALA A 302 -12.03 -11.96 -8.28
C ALA A 302 -11.47 -12.83 -7.13
N GLU A 303 -10.72 -13.86 -7.51
CA GLU A 303 -9.85 -14.54 -6.56
C GLU A 303 -8.76 -13.58 -6.07
N LEU A 304 -8.48 -13.58 -4.77
CA LEU A 304 -7.44 -12.74 -4.18
C LEU A 304 -6.18 -13.56 -3.90
N ILE A 305 -5.05 -13.10 -4.45
CA ILE A 305 -3.74 -13.68 -4.19
C ILE A 305 -2.76 -12.63 -3.67
N PHE A 306 -2.05 -12.97 -2.60
CA PHE A 306 -0.91 -12.21 -2.08
C PHE A 306 0.40 -12.80 -2.59
N VAL A 307 1.21 -11.98 -3.23
CA VAL A 307 2.48 -12.36 -3.87
C VAL A 307 3.63 -11.63 -3.20
N SER A 308 4.47 -12.39 -2.51
CA SER A 308 5.61 -11.86 -1.74
C SER A 308 6.75 -12.88 -1.72
N PRO A 309 7.98 -12.49 -1.40
CA PRO A 309 9.04 -13.45 -1.05
C PRO A 309 8.55 -14.43 0.01
N GLN A 310 8.92 -15.71 -0.12
CA GLN A 310 8.41 -16.77 0.76
C GLN A 310 8.69 -16.49 2.25
N ARG A 311 9.82 -15.84 2.54
CA ARG A 311 10.23 -15.44 3.91
C ARG A 311 9.34 -14.39 4.55
N ASP A 312 8.60 -13.62 3.75
CA ASP A 312 7.75 -12.53 4.23
C ASP A 312 6.34 -13.04 4.60
N ILE A 313 5.97 -14.25 4.13
CA ILE A 313 4.72 -14.93 4.46
C ILE A 313 4.87 -15.64 5.81
N VAL A 314 4.67 -14.90 6.89
CA VAL A 314 4.78 -15.42 8.26
C VAL A 314 3.42 -15.88 8.81
N PRO A 315 3.38 -16.80 9.80
CA PRO A 315 2.13 -17.38 10.30
C PRO A 315 1.08 -16.37 10.77
N ALA A 316 1.51 -15.27 11.39
CA ALA A 316 0.59 -14.23 11.86
C ALA A 316 -0.14 -13.52 10.70
N ILE A 317 0.52 -13.34 9.55
CA ILE A 317 -0.08 -12.75 8.35
C ILE A 317 -1.04 -13.74 7.68
N ALA A 318 -0.65 -15.02 7.63
CA ALA A 318 -1.53 -16.08 7.12
C ALA A 318 -2.81 -16.21 7.95
N GLN A 319 -2.69 -16.13 9.28
CA GLN A 319 -3.83 -16.16 10.20
C GLN A 319 -4.80 -14.98 9.95
N LEU A 320 -4.30 -13.78 9.65
CA LEU A 320 -5.18 -12.65 9.29
C LEU A 320 -5.96 -12.92 8.00
N ALA A 321 -5.34 -13.56 6.99
CA ALA A 321 -6.01 -13.87 5.74
C ALA A 321 -7.14 -14.89 5.92
N GLU A 322 -6.99 -15.85 6.85
CA GLU A 322 -8.03 -16.82 7.20
C GLU A 322 -9.28 -16.17 7.81
N LEU A 323 -9.14 -14.97 8.38
CA LEU A 323 -10.26 -14.20 8.92
C LEU A 323 -11.04 -13.44 7.85
N LEU A 324 -10.63 -13.41 6.58
CA LEU A 324 -11.42 -12.74 5.54
C LEU A 324 -12.73 -13.48 5.26
N PHE A 325 -13.84 -12.75 5.07
CA PHE A 325 -15.12 -13.35 4.65
C PHE A 325 -15.01 -14.09 3.31
N ILE A 326 -14.29 -13.49 2.36
CA ILE A 326 -14.00 -14.11 1.07
C ILE A 326 -12.53 -14.54 1.08
N PRO A 327 -12.25 -15.86 1.01
CA PRO A 327 -10.90 -16.40 1.14
C PRO A 327 -9.89 -15.77 0.19
N ALA A 328 -8.64 -15.84 0.59
CA ALA A 328 -7.47 -15.46 -0.20
C ALA A 328 -6.38 -16.52 -0.05
N ARG A 329 -5.40 -16.51 -0.96
CA ARG A 329 -4.23 -17.40 -0.90
C ARG A 329 -2.94 -16.61 -1.02
N PHE A 330 -1.84 -17.26 -0.67
CA PHE A 330 -0.49 -16.72 -0.86
C PHE A 330 0.24 -17.46 -1.98
N ALA A 331 1.10 -16.75 -2.69
CA ALA A 331 2.14 -17.30 -3.57
C ALA A 331 3.50 -16.77 -3.15
N GLY A 332 4.36 -17.67 -2.65
CA GLY A 332 5.75 -17.37 -2.35
C GLY A 332 6.56 -17.24 -3.64
N CYS A 333 7.08 -16.04 -3.90
CA CYS A 333 7.77 -15.72 -5.14
C CYS A 333 9.15 -15.11 -4.85
N ASN A 334 10.21 -15.91 -5.02
CA ASN A 334 11.59 -15.50 -4.72
C ASN A 334 12.34 -14.94 -5.94
N LEU A 335 11.62 -14.40 -6.94
CA LEU A 335 12.21 -13.89 -8.18
C LEU A 335 13.28 -12.82 -7.93
N LEU A 336 13.09 -11.98 -6.90
CA LEU A 336 14.02 -10.90 -6.58
C LEU A 336 15.37 -11.39 -6.05
N ASP A 337 15.40 -12.60 -5.48
CA ASP A 337 16.58 -13.19 -4.85
C ASP A 337 17.21 -14.28 -5.72
N ALA A 338 16.65 -14.55 -6.92
CA ALA A 338 17.17 -15.55 -7.84
C ALA A 338 18.57 -15.12 -8.32
N PRO A 339 19.63 -15.93 -8.15
CA PRO A 339 20.95 -15.58 -8.66
C PRO A 339 20.85 -15.38 -10.18
N THR A 340 21.55 -14.35 -10.68
CA THR A 340 21.71 -14.14 -12.12
C THR A 340 22.27 -15.43 -12.72
N ARG A 341 21.44 -16.20 -13.43
CA ARG A 341 22.00 -17.25 -14.29
C ARG A 341 22.86 -16.52 -15.30
N GLY A 342 24.18 -16.78 -15.24
CA GLY A 342 25.16 -16.16 -16.12
C GLY A 342 24.65 -16.18 -17.55
N ARG A 343 24.51 -14.98 -18.13
CA ARG A 343 24.57 -14.83 -19.57
C ARG A 343 26.07 -14.86 -19.90
N ASP A 344 26.58 -16.07 -20.10
CA ASP A 344 27.79 -16.26 -20.91
C ASP A 344 27.41 -16.15 -22.38
#